data_AF-A0A5C7TKP7-F1
#
_entry.id   AF-A0A5C7TKP7-F1
#
_cell.length_a   1.000
_cell.length_b   1.000
_cell.length_c   1.000
_cell.angle_alpha   90.00
_cell.angle_beta   90.00
_cell.angle_gamma   90.00
#
_symmetry.space_group_name_H-M   'P 1'
#
loop_
_entity.id
_entity.type
_entity.pdbx_description
1 polymer ?
#
loop_
_entity_poly.entity_id
_entity_poly.type
_entity_poly.pdbx_seq_one_letter_code
_entity_poly.pdbx_strand_id
1 'polypeptide(L)'
;MFLLNRFTFALWLAGASSLANADSVYQLDLAGHHRHQIAVSARFVVADTAPLVLQMSSASPGRYARHDFAKNIYALKALDGQGNPLVLQRVSPTSWQVSGHQGEVQVSYLLFGNHADGTYNQIDSRHVHLNMPASLLFAPALRAAPATVSLKAMPTSWRAATQLYPQPDGSLKAPQLDYLMDSPLELSEHQLYSFSQPSAGKTYQIELALHHDGSADEAKVLLEKTQAVVRQQQAIFGELPDFANQRYTFIADYLPGVDGDGMEHRNSTVVTSDSSLAQEEFSQIETISHEFFHAWNVERIRPKNLEPFDYSQTNMSDALWFAEGFTNYYGKLALKRSSHFDLDTYLEKVQKPLNQTLQTPARRWSGPAAVSQQAVFVDAGVAVDKTNYGNNFLSYYTYGEVVALALDLTLRTQYNTDLDALMQLMWQRFGKTEQPYQLADIQQALAEVSGDTKFAETFFRDSIHGPALPDFAALFAQMGLTLEQEDAEKAWLGPLTLESFGDSVRVQSVSRDGSPWASAGITDGDLLLKLGAVRLRSAADIDTALKAAQPGDVLALQYRRFDREHTVNITVAADPALKLSLDKKASRASIKRRDAWLGAKQ
;
A
#
# COMPACT_ATOMS: atom_id res chain seq x y z
N MET A 1 -41.78 84.22 14.86
CA MET A 1 -42.60 83.45 13.91
C MET A 1 -41.63 82.87 12.88
N PHE A 2 -41.56 81.52 12.79
CA PHE A 2 -40.74 80.69 11.88
C PHE A 2 -39.21 80.65 12.14
N LEU A 3 -38.49 79.52 12.09
CA LEU A 3 -38.80 78.09 11.93
C LEU A 3 -37.55 77.31 12.38
N LEU A 4 -37.72 76.28 13.23
CA LEU A 4 -36.69 75.28 13.53
C LEU A 4 -36.45 74.40 12.29
N ASN A 5 -35.20 74.25 11.84
CA ASN A 5 -34.82 73.22 10.89
C ASN A 5 -34.07 72.09 11.61
N ARG A 6 -34.69 70.90 11.63
CA ARG A 6 -34.13 69.65 12.16
C ARG A 6 -33.18 69.05 11.13
N PHE A 7 -31.93 68.80 11.53
CA PHE A 7 -31.01 67.94 10.79
C PHE A 7 -31.31 66.48 11.11
N THR A 8 -31.75 65.71 10.12
CA THR A 8 -31.85 64.25 10.18
C THR A 8 -30.58 63.67 9.57
N PHE A 9 -29.70 63.12 10.40
CA PHE A 9 -28.53 62.37 9.95
C PHE A 9 -28.99 60.94 9.61
N ALA A 10 -29.09 60.61 8.32
CA ALA A 10 -29.35 59.25 7.87
C ALA A 10 -28.04 58.45 7.94
N LEU A 11 -27.90 57.61 8.96
CA LEU A 11 -26.84 56.60 9.04
C LEU A 11 -27.13 55.52 7.97
N TRP A 12 -26.37 55.53 6.88
CA TRP A 12 -26.27 54.37 5.99
C TRP A 12 -25.41 53.31 6.68
N LEU A 13 -26.04 52.36 7.35
CA LEU A 13 -25.42 51.08 7.69
C LEU A 13 -25.27 50.28 6.40
N ALA A 14 -24.16 50.50 5.70
CA ALA A 14 -23.68 49.53 4.72
C ALA A 14 -23.35 48.25 5.50
N GLY A 15 -24.20 47.24 5.36
CA GLY A 15 -23.91 45.89 5.80
C GLY A 15 -22.67 45.41 5.06
N ALA A 16 -21.52 45.42 5.73
CA ALA A 16 -20.37 44.68 5.27
C ALA A 16 -20.73 43.19 5.40
N SER A 17 -21.27 42.61 4.33
CA SER A 17 -21.26 41.18 4.15
C SER A 17 -19.79 40.76 4.19
N SER A 18 -19.32 40.27 5.34
CA SER A 18 -18.04 39.57 5.37
C SER A 18 -18.15 38.45 4.35
N LEU A 19 -17.40 38.53 3.26
CA LEU A 19 -17.24 37.39 2.36
C LEU A 19 -16.75 36.24 3.23
N ALA A 20 -17.62 35.27 3.49
CA ALA A 20 -17.24 34.10 4.23
C ALA A 20 -16.09 33.45 3.46
N ASN A 21 -14.97 33.18 4.14
CA ASN A 21 -13.85 32.52 3.50
C ASN A 21 -14.31 31.14 3.03
N ALA A 22 -13.94 30.78 1.79
CA ALA A 22 -14.24 29.48 1.23
C ALA A 22 -13.73 28.38 2.17
N ASP A 23 -14.61 27.45 2.54
CA ASP A 23 -14.31 26.38 3.50
C ASP A 23 -15.15 25.13 3.24
N SER A 24 -14.68 24.00 3.78
CA SER A 24 -15.42 22.74 3.84
C SER A 24 -15.59 22.32 5.30
N VAL A 25 -16.81 22.21 5.80
CA VAL A 25 -17.07 21.77 7.17
C VAL A 25 -17.91 20.51 7.17
N TYR A 26 -17.34 19.43 7.69
CA TYR A 26 -17.95 18.12 7.82
C TYR A 26 -18.38 17.85 9.26
N GLN A 27 -19.44 17.08 9.40
CA GLN A 27 -19.94 16.56 10.66
C GLN A 27 -20.26 15.08 10.49
N LEU A 28 -19.59 14.24 11.28
CA LEU A 28 -19.80 12.80 11.34
C LEU A 28 -20.66 12.48 12.56
N ASP A 29 -21.87 12.00 12.35
CA ASP A 29 -22.78 11.57 13.41
C ASP A 29 -22.77 10.04 13.53
N LEU A 30 -22.18 9.58 14.63
CA LEU A 30 -21.91 8.18 14.92
C LEU A 30 -23.12 7.44 15.48
N ALA A 31 -24.29 8.06 15.67
CA ALA A 31 -25.44 7.40 16.30
C ALA A 31 -25.87 6.07 15.63
N GLY A 32 -25.57 5.92 14.33
CA GLY A 32 -25.87 4.71 13.55
C GLY A 32 -24.82 3.60 13.57
N HIS A 33 -23.68 3.76 14.24
CA HIS A 33 -22.48 2.91 14.08
C HIS A 33 -22.76 1.40 14.21
N HIS A 34 -23.61 1.00 15.16
CA HIS A 34 -24.05 -0.39 15.36
C HIS A 34 -24.80 -1.03 14.16
N ARG A 35 -25.12 -0.27 13.10
CA ARG A 35 -25.76 -0.74 11.86
C ARG A 35 -24.83 -0.64 10.65
N HIS A 36 -23.52 -0.49 10.87
CA HIS A 36 -22.55 -0.30 9.79
C HIS A 36 -22.76 0.97 8.98
N GLN A 37 -23.31 2.01 9.63
CA GLN A 37 -23.57 3.29 8.97
C GLN A 37 -23.42 4.50 9.90
N ILE A 38 -23.00 5.62 9.33
CA ILE A 38 -23.04 6.94 10.00
C ILE A 38 -23.77 7.96 9.11
N ALA A 39 -24.24 9.05 9.70
CA ALA A 39 -24.73 10.19 8.93
C ALA A 39 -23.60 11.20 8.75
N VAL A 40 -23.41 11.66 7.52
CA VAL A 40 -22.44 12.71 7.19
C VAL A 40 -23.21 13.95 6.74
N SER A 41 -22.86 15.09 7.31
CA SER A 41 -23.30 16.41 6.82
C SER A 41 -22.08 17.24 6.44
N ALA A 42 -22.14 17.96 5.33
CA ALA A 42 -21.08 18.83 4.86
C ALA A 42 -21.64 20.20 4.49
N ARG A 43 -20.95 21.28 4.86
CA ARG A 43 -21.21 22.66 4.42
C ARG A 43 -20.05 23.11 3.56
N PHE A 44 -20.35 23.56 2.35
CA PHE A 44 -19.40 24.11 1.39
C PHE A 44 -19.73 25.58 1.16
N VAL A 45 -18.77 26.47 1.41
CA VAL A 45 -18.88 27.89 1.04
C VAL A 45 -17.97 28.17 -0.14
N VAL A 46 -18.55 28.75 -1.19
CA VAL A 46 -17.88 29.07 -2.46
C VAL A 46 -18.08 30.54 -2.82
N ALA A 47 -17.15 31.07 -3.61
CA ALA A 47 -17.11 32.51 -3.91
C ALA A 47 -18.16 32.97 -4.95
N ASP A 48 -18.71 32.04 -5.75
CA ASP A 48 -19.67 32.34 -6.80
C ASP A 48 -20.95 31.49 -6.69
N THR A 49 -21.87 31.70 -7.63
CA THR A 49 -23.17 31.01 -7.71
C THR A 49 -23.26 30.07 -8.92
N ALA A 50 -22.12 29.77 -9.57
CA ALA A 50 -22.08 28.79 -10.64
C ALA A 50 -22.34 27.39 -10.07
N PRO A 51 -22.92 26.46 -10.84
CA PRO A 51 -23.22 25.12 -10.33
C PRO A 51 -22.00 24.42 -9.71
N LEU A 52 -22.12 24.02 -8.44
CA LEU A 52 -21.07 23.36 -7.69
C LEU A 52 -21.02 21.86 -8.03
N VAL A 53 -19.84 21.35 -8.35
CA VAL A 53 -19.62 19.90 -8.48
C VAL A 53 -19.23 19.32 -7.12
N LEU A 54 -19.94 18.26 -6.73
CA LEU A 54 -19.59 17.38 -5.63
C LEU A 54 -19.11 16.05 -6.19
N GLN A 55 -18.04 15.52 -5.62
CA GLN A 55 -17.34 14.32 -6.06
C GLN A 55 -17.18 13.37 -4.88
N MET A 56 -17.46 12.09 -5.09
CA MET A 56 -16.97 11.00 -4.26
C MET A 56 -15.70 10.45 -4.91
N SER A 57 -14.67 10.11 -4.13
CA SER A 57 -13.45 9.60 -4.75
C SER A 57 -13.70 8.31 -5.52
N SER A 58 -12.91 8.08 -6.57
CA SER A 58 -12.79 6.81 -7.30
C SER A 58 -11.38 6.22 -7.23
N ALA A 59 -10.50 6.85 -6.45
CA ALA A 59 -9.13 6.43 -6.20
C ALA A 59 -8.78 6.69 -4.72
N SER A 60 -7.77 6.02 -4.19
CA SER A 60 -7.18 6.36 -2.90
C SER A 60 -5.68 6.56 -3.10
N PRO A 61 -5.05 7.61 -2.55
CA PRO A 61 -3.60 7.63 -2.40
C PRO A 61 -3.11 6.30 -1.80
N GLY A 62 -1.96 5.80 -2.29
CA GLY A 62 -1.39 4.50 -1.93
C GLY A 62 -2.08 3.27 -2.51
N ARG A 63 -3.26 3.42 -3.15
CA ARG A 63 -3.91 2.33 -3.90
C ARG A 63 -4.18 2.69 -5.35
N TYR A 64 -3.59 1.89 -6.24
CA TYR A 64 -3.43 2.22 -7.64
C TYR A 64 -4.44 1.55 -8.55
N ALA A 65 -5.62 1.17 -8.06
CA ALA A 65 -6.77 0.75 -8.87
C ALA A 65 -8.00 1.67 -8.71
N ARG A 66 -9.03 1.41 -9.51
CA ARG A 66 -10.30 2.14 -9.42
C ARG A 66 -11.17 1.55 -8.30
N HIS A 67 -11.78 2.43 -7.51
CA HIS A 67 -12.73 2.06 -6.47
C HIS A 67 -14.07 2.76 -6.68
N ASP A 68 -15.17 2.03 -6.58
CA ASP A 68 -16.50 2.61 -6.69
C ASP A 68 -17.07 2.98 -5.31
N PHE A 69 -16.38 3.86 -4.56
CA PHE A 69 -16.78 4.24 -3.19
C PHE A 69 -18.18 4.87 -3.13
N ALA A 70 -18.60 5.56 -4.20
CA ALA A 70 -19.91 6.19 -4.33
C ALA A 70 -21.09 5.21 -4.15
N LYS A 71 -20.88 3.89 -4.31
CA LYS A 71 -21.91 2.87 -4.07
C LYS A 71 -22.36 2.80 -2.59
N ASN A 72 -21.52 3.27 -1.68
CA ASN A 72 -21.73 3.18 -0.23
C ASN A 72 -22.40 4.42 0.39
N ILE A 73 -22.72 5.44 -0.42
CA ILE A 73 -23.48 6.61 0.05
C ILE A 73 -24.93 6.57 -0.45
N TYR A 74 -25.87 6.93 0.42
CA TYR A 74 -27.31 6.93 0.11
C TYR A 74 -28.06 7.99 0.90
N ALA A 75 -29.34 8.19 0.57
CA ALA A 75 -30.18 9.27 1.13
C ALA A 75 -29.57 10.68 0.94
N LEU A 76 -28.84 10.90 -0.16
CA LEU A 76 -28.18 12.16 -0.49
C LEU A 76 -29.19 13.30 -0.69
N LYS A 77 -28.96 14.42 -0.02
CA LYS A 77 -29.75 15.66 -0.10
C LYS A 77 -28.82 16.88 -0.15
N ALA A 78 -29.26 17.93 -0.82
CA ALA A 78 -28.59 19.24 -0.83
C ALA A 78 -29.58 20.35 -0.50
N LEU A 79 -29.17 21.29 0.34
CA LEU A 79 -29.91 22.48 0.77
C LEU A 79 -29.02 23.73 0.58
N ASP A 80 -29.62 24.90 0.47
CA ASP A 80 -28.91 26.18 0.54
C ASP A 80 -28.63 26.58 2.01
N GLY A 81 -27.94 27.71 2.21
CA GLY A 81 -27.66 28.26 3.54
C GLY A 81 -28.91 28.69 4.34
N GLN A 82 -30.09 28.71 3.73
CA GLN A 82 -31.37 29.00 4.37
C GLN A 82 -32.20 27.72 4.64
N GLY A 83 -31.69 26.54 4.25
CA GLY A 83 -32.35 25.26 4.41
C GLY A 83 -33.35 24.92 3.29
N ASN A 84 -33.40 25.67 2.19
CA ASN A 84 -34.26 25.34 1.05
C ASN A 84 -33.61 24.24 0.20
N PRO A 85 -34.39 23.28 -0.34
CA PRO A 85 -33.86 22.25 -1.23
C PRO A 85 -33.19 22.81 -2.49
N LEU A 86 -32.00 22.28 -2.80
CA LEU A 86 -31.28 22.55 -4.04
C LEU A 86 -31.48 21.43 -5.06
N VAL A 87 -31.30 21.77 -6.34
CA VAL A 87 -31.35 20.78 -7.43
C VAL A 87 -30.03 20.03 -7.47
N LEU A 88 -30.10 18.71 -7.31
CA LEU A 88 -28.96 17.81 -7.34
C LEU A 88 -29.08 16.86 -8.56
N GLN A 89 -28.19 17.04 -9.53
CA GLN A 89 -28.15 16.24 -10.75
C GLN A 89 -26.92 15.34 -10.73
N ARG A 90 -27.09 14.01 -10.80
CA ARG A 90 -25.96 13.09 -10.97
C ARG A 90 -25.42 13.22 -12.40
N VAL A 91 -24.14 13.56 -12.54
CA VAL A 91 -23.48 13.80 -13.84
C VAL A 91 -22.46 12.71 -14.20
N SER A 92 -22.06 11.89 -13.23
CA SER A 92 -21.27 10.68 -13.45
C SER A 92 -21.59 9.61 -12.37
N PRO A 93 -21.03 8.39 -12.46
CA PRO A 93 -21.15 7.41 -11.38
C PRO A 93 -20.68 7.91 -10.02
N THR A 94 -19.80 8.91 -9.95
CA THR A 94 -19.20 9.37 -8.69
C THR A 94 -19.34 10.87 -8.45
N SER A 95 -20.10 11.60 -9.29
CA SER A 95 -20.27 13.05 -9.13
C SER A 95 -21.66 13.59 -9.40
N TRP A 96 -21.95 14.71 -8.74
CA TRP A 96 -23.22 15.43 -8.78
C TRP A 96 -22.98 16.92 -8.98
N GLN A 97 -23.86 17.56 -9.74
CA GLN A 97 -23.91 19.00 -9.89
C GLN A 97 -25.04 19.56 -9.04
N VAL A 98 -24.74 20.57 -8.23
CA VAL A 98 -25.69 21.28 -7.38
C VAL A 98 -25.89 22.69 -7.93
N SER A 99 -27.13 23.04 -8.26
CA SER A 99 -27.48 24.34 -8.86
C SER A 99 -28.44 25.13 -7.97
N GLY A 100 -28.40 26.47 -8.09
CA GLY A 100 -29.34 27.38 -7.43
C GLY A 100 -28.90 27.89 -6.05
N HIS A 101 -27.69 27.56 -5.60
CA HIS A 101 -27.14 28.09 -4.35
C HIS A 101 -26.71 29.56 -4.46
N GLN A 102 -26.67 30.24 -3.32
CA GLN A 102 -26.20 31.63 -3.19
C GLN A 102 -24.88 31.69 -2.42
N GLY A 103 -23.90 30.88 -2.87
CA GLY A 103 -22.56 30.79 -2.24
C GLY A 103 -22.42 29.78 -1.09
N GLU A 104 -23.50 29.15 -0.63
CA GLU A 104 -23.44 28.07 0.38
C GLU A 104 -24.28 26.86 -0.03
N VAL A 105 -23.68 25.67 0.10
CA VAL A 105 -24.31 24.37 -0.16
C VAL A 105 -24.15 23.49 1.06
N GLN A 106 -25.26 23.03 1.63
CA GLN A 106 -25.31 22.06 2.72
C GLN A 106 -25.74 20.70 2.16
N VAL A 107 -24.95 19.67 2.40
CA VAL A 107 -25.16 18.31 1.88
C VAL A 107 -25.28 17.35 3.04
N SER A 108 -26.16 16.36 2.93
CA SER A 108 -26.24 15.26 3.88
C SER A 108 -26.46 13.92 3.19
N TYR A 109 -25.88 12.86 3.74
CA TYR A 109 -26.03 11.48 3.27
C TYR A 109 -25.76 10.50 4.41
N LEU A 110 -26.18 9.25 4.20
CA LEU A 110 -25.76 8.11 5.00
C LEU A 110 -24.58 7.44 4.31
N LEU A 111 -23.56 7.10 5.09
CA LEU A 111 -22.38 6.35 4.66
C LEU A 111 -22.46 4.94 5.26
N PHE A 112 -22.33 3.91 4.43
CA PHE A 112 -22.17 2.52 4.85
C PHE A 112 -20.70 2.09 4.81
N GLY A 113 -20.27 1.26 5.77
CA GLY A 113 -18.92 0.69 5.80
C GLY A 113 -18.87 -0.56 6.66
N ASN A 114 -18.34 -1.66 6.12
CA ASN A 114 -18.21 -2.93 6.83
C ASN A 114 -16.99 -3.74 6.34
N HIS A 115 -15.87 -3.07 6.10
CA HIS A 115 -14.62 -3.67 5.64
C HIS A 115 -13.46 -2.75 6.05
N ALA A 116 -12.76 -3.09 7.13
CA ALA A 116 -11.60 -2.33 7.60
C ALA A 116 -10.36 -2.92 6.96
N ASP A 117 -9.61 -2.07 6.29
CA ASP A 117 -8.30 -2.31 5.70
C ASP A 117 -7.63 -0.95 5.49
N GLY A 118 -6.55 -0.88 4.73
CA GLY A 118 -5.86 0.36 4.42
C GLY A 118 -6.65 1.33 3.53
N THR A 119 -7.81 0.96 2.97
CA THR A 119 -8.51 1.75 1.94
C THR A 119 -9.99 2.04 2.20
N TYR A 120 -10.71 1.09 2.79
CA TYR A 120 -12.16 1.13 2.93
C TYR A 120 -12.57 1.53 4.34
N ASN A 121 -13.87 1.44 4.62
CA ASN A 121 -14.45 1.84 5.89
C ASN A 121 -15.04 0.64 6.61
N GLN A 122 -14.84 0.58 7.91
CA GLN A 122 -15.64 -0.26 8.81
C GLN A 122 -16.27 0.61 9.88
N ILE A 123 -17.56 0.42 10.06
CA ILE A 123 -18.35 1.11 11.05
C ILE A 123 -19.03 -0.02 11.83
N ASP A 124 -18.78 -0.16 13.12
CA ASP A 124 -19.47 -1.15 13.94
C ASP A 124 -19.52 -0.70 15.41
N SER A 125 -19.91 -1.59 16.32
CA SER A 125 -19.99 -1.30 17.76
C SER A 125 -18.64 -1.16 18.47
N ARG A 126 -17.53 -1.52 17.83
CA ARG A 126 -16.16 -1.47 18.36
C ARG A 126 -15.40 -0.25 17.87
N HIS A 127 -15.60 0.14 16.61
CA HIS A 127 -14.96 1.33 16.05
C HIS A 127 -15.70 1.98 14.87
N VAL A 128 -15.23 3.16 14.52
CA VAL A 128 -15.44 3.80 13.22
C VAL A 128 -14.07 4.04 12.60
N HIS A 129 -13.70 3.11 11.71
CA HIS A 129 -12.51 3.15 10.87
C HIS A 129 -12.87 3.78 9.53
N LEU A 130 -12.29 4.94 9.22
CA LEU A 130 -12.59 5.71 8.02
C LEU A 130 -11.34 6.08 7.24
N ASN A 131 -11.36 5.72 5.96
CA ASN A 131 -10.49 6.29 4.94
C ASN A 131 -11.25 7.40 4.21
N MET A 132 -10.70 8.61 4.19
CA MET A 132 -11.43 9.81 3.72
C MET A 132 -11.89 9.74 2.26
N PRO A 133 -11.11 9.16 1.31
CA PRO A 133 -11.58 8.97 -0.07
C PRO A 133 -12.83 8.10 -0.16
N ALA A 134 -12.97 7.12 0.74
CA ALA A 134 -14.13 6.24 0.85
C ALA A 134 -15.29 6.83 1.69
N SER A 135 -15.09 7.99 2.32
CA SER A 135 -16.01 8.54 3.33
C SER A 135 -16.68 9.86 2.94
N LEU A 136 -15.95 10.75 2.26
CA LEU A 136 -16.34 12.16 2.10
C LEU A 136 -16.68 12.52 0.65
N LEU A 137 -17.87 13.09 0.45
CA LEU A 137 -18.12 13.93 -0.72
C LEU A 137 -17.32 15.23 -0.57
N PHE A 138 -16.61 15.64 -1.62
CA PHE A 138 -15.85 16.88 -1.63
C PHE A 138 -16.20 17.75 -2.84
N ALA A 139 -15.89 19.04 -2.76
CA ALA A 139 -16.01 19.96 -3.89
C ALA A 139 -14.61 20.23 -4.49
N PRO A 140 -14.32 19.84 -5.74
CA PRO A 140 -13.02 20.12 -6.36
C PRO A 140 -12.65 21.61 -6.37
N ALA A 141 -13.64 22.51 -6.47
CA ALA A 141 -13.45 23.96 -6.39
C ALA A 141 -12.88 24.45 -5.04
N LEU A 142 -12.96 23.61 -4.00
CA LEU A 142 -12.47 23.90 -2.64
C LEU A 142 -11.19 23.13 -2.30
N ARG A 143 -10.48 22.56 -3.29
CA ARG A 143 -9.26 21.75 -3.06
C ARG A 143 -8.21 22.46 -2.19
N ALA A 144 -8.01 23.77 -2.40
CA ALA A 144 -7.05 24.57 -1.66
C ALA A 144 -7.60 25.18 -0.34
N ALA A 145 -8.89 25.01 -0.05
CA ALA A 145 -9.53 25.58 1.13
C ALA A 145 -9.34 24.66 2.34
N PRO A 146 -9.25 25.20 3.57
CA PRO A 146 -9.18 24.39 4.78
C PRO A 146 -10.46 23.58 4.97
N ALA A 147 -10.32 22.43 5.61
CA ALA A 147 -11.43 21.57 5.98
C ALA A 147 -11.48 21.30 7.48
N THR A 148 -12.68 21.23 8.03
CA THR A 148 -12.93 20.90 9.44
C THR A 148 -13.87 19.70 9.53
N VAL A 149 -13.56 18.72 10.38
CA VAL A 149 -14.37 17.54 10.66
C VAL A 149 -14.77 17.57 12.13
N SER A 150 -16.07 17.56 12.40
CA SER A 150 -16.63 17.51 13.75
C SER A 150 -17.28 16.16 14.01
N LEU A 151 -17.17 15.67 15.25
CA LEU A 151 -17.69 14.36 15.66
C LEU A 151 -18.92 14.55 16.56
N LYS A 152 -20.00 13.82 16.29
CA LYS A 152 -21.22 13.80 17.11
C LYS A 152 -21.62 12.38 17.49
N ALA A 153 -22.28 12.27 18.63
CA ALA A 153 -22.76 11.00 19.20
C ALA A 153 -21.65 9.93 19.32
N MET A 154 -20.40 10.37 19.50
CA MET A 154 -19.27 9.49 19.77
C MET A 154 -19.43 8.88 21.18
N PRO A 155 -19.26 7.55 21.34
CA PRO A 155 -19.23 6.94 22.66
C PRO A 155 -18.18 7.62 23.56
N THR A 156 -18.51 7.80 24.85
CA THR A 156 -17.68 8.59 25.76
C THR A 156 -16.31 7.99 26.06
N SER A 157 -16.15 6.68 25.88
CA SER A 157 -14.89 5.96 26.03
C SER A 157 -14.01 6.02 24.79
N TRP A 158 -14.57 6.41 23.65
CA TRP A 158 -13.83 6.46 22.39
C TRP A 158 -12.99 7.73 22.27
N ARG A 159 -11.92 7.62 21.49
CA ARG A 159 -11.02 8.70 21.09
C ARG A 159 -10.64 8.55 19.63
N ALA A 160 -10.10 9.63 19.05
CA ALA A 160 -9.66 9.67 17.66
C ALA A 160 -8.15 9.42 17.54
N ALA A 161 -7.77 8.53 16.61
CA ALA A 161 -6.41 8.40 16.09
C ALA A 161 -6.39 8.86 14.63
N THR A 162 -5.59 9.90 14.33
CA THR A 162 -5.50 10.53 13.01
C THR A 162 -4.31 11.51 12.95
N GLN A 163 -3.85 11.83 11.74
CA GLN A 163 -2.92 12.93 11.51
C GLN A 163 -3.59 14.32 11.42
N LEU A 164 -4.92 14.41 11.43
CA LEU A 164 -5.62 15.71 11.45
C LEU A 164 -5.25 16.54 12.69
N TYR A 165 -5.33 17.87 12.55
CA TYR A 165 -4.99 18.81 13.59
C TYR A 165 -6.16 18.95 14.59
N PRO A 166 -6.04 18.46 15.84
CA PRO A 166 -7.10 18.60 16.82
C PRO A 166 -7.31 20.06 17.20
N GLN A 167 -8.56 20.45 17.41
CA GLN A 167 -8.97 21.78 17.84
C GLN A 167 -9.49 21.75 19.29
N PRO A 168 -9.46 22.88 20.02
CA PRO A 168 -9.93 22.95 21.41
C PRO A 168 -11.40 22.56 21.61
N ASP A 169 -12.23 22.67 20.58
CA ASP A 169 -13.65 22.31 20.58
C ASP A 169 -13.91 20.82 20.27
N GLY A 170 -12.84 20.03 20.09
CA GLY A 170 -12.92 18.62 19.73
C GLY A 170 -13.06 18.34 18.24
N SER A 171 -13.12 19.38 17.38
CA SER A 171 -13.06 19.19 15.93
C SER A 171 -11.64 18.89 15.45
N LEU A 172 -11.53 18.36 14.24
CA LEU A 172 -10.29 17.99 13.57
C LEU A 172 -10.16 18.85 12.32
N LYS A 173 -8.97 19.38 12.02
CA LYS A 173 -8.75 20.29 10.89
C LYS A 173 -7.71 19.75 9.93
N ALA A 174 -7.94 19.95 8.64
CA ALA A 174 -6.95 19.80 7.57
C ALA A 174 -6.65 21.17 6.93
N PRO A 175 -5.40 21.45 6.55
CA PRO A 175 -5.04 22.69 5.89
C PRO A 175 -5.67 22.82 4.49
N GLN A 176 -5.89 21.70 3.81
CA GLN A 176 -6.49 21.63 2.47
C GLN A 176 -6.97 20.20 2.16
N LEU A 177 -7.64 20.00 1.02
CA LEU A 177 -8.33 18.75 0.66
C LEU A 177 -7.40 17.53 0.57
N ASP A 178 -6.22 17.65 -0.05
CA ASP A 178 -5.30 16.52 -0.20
C ASP A 178 -4.80 16.01 1.16
N TYR A 179 -4.58 16.91 2.13
CA TYR A 179 -4.23 16.51 3.50
C TYR A 179 -5.41 15.81 4.17
N LEU A 180 -6.65 16.28 3.94
CA LEU A 180 -7.84 15.60 4.45
C LEU A 180 -7.96 14.20 3.84
N MET A 181 -7.80 14.07 2.52
CA MET A 181 -7.89 12.78 1.82
C MET A 181 -6.80 11.80 2.22
N ASP A 182 -5.63 12.30 2.62
CA ASP A 182 -4.52 11.52 3.18
C ASP A 182 -4.64 11.31 4.71
N SER A 183 -5.75 11.66 5.34
CA SER A 183 -5.90 11.54 6.81
C SER A 183 -6.90 10.46 7.19
N PRO A 184 -6.47 9.21 7.44
CA PRO A 184 -7.35 8.19 8.01
C PRO A 184 -7.83 8.63 9.40
N LEU A 185 -8.95 8.06 9.83
CA LEU A 185 -9.55 8.31 11.13
C LEU A 185 -10.06 7.02 11.74
N GLU A 186 -9.43 6.61 12.84
CA GLU A 186 -9.91 5.53 13.70
C GLU A 186 -10.53 6.13 14.96
N LEU A 187 -11.80 5.81 15.21
CA LEU A 187 -12.54 6.22 16.40
C LEU A 187 -12.89 4.97 17.20
N SER A 188 -12.25 4.79 18.35
CA SER A 188 -12.38 3.57 19.14
C SER A 188 -11.84 3.74 20.56
N GLU A 189 -11.84 2.65 21.33
CA GLU A 189 -11.18 2.56 22.64
C GLU A 189 -9.68 2.22 22.54
N HIS A 190 -9.06 2.31 21.34
CA HIS A 190 -7.66 1.98 21.08
C HIS A 190 -6.72 2.51 22.16
N GLN A 191 -5.69 1.77 22.56
CA GLN A 191 -4.70 2.22 23.53
C GLN A 191 -3.65 3.09 22.85
N LEU A 192 -3.20 4.18 23.48
CA LEU A 192 -2.18 5.06 22.92
C LEU A 192 -0.84 4.87 23.64
N TYR A 193 0.14 4.38 22.89
CA TYR A 193 1.53 4.27 23.31
C TYR A 193 2.40 5.23 22.52
N SER A 194 3.55 5.65 23.07
CA SER A 194 4.43 6.55 22.32
C SER A 194 5.87 6.57 22.84
N PHE A 195 6.78 7.05 22.00
CA PHE A 195 8.17 7.36 22.36
C PHE A 195 8.65 8.60 21.61
N SER A 196 9.63 9.30 22.20
CA SER A 196 10.24 10.46 21.56
C SER A 196 11.44 10.05 20.70
N GLN A 197 11.57 10.65 19.51
CA GLN A 197 12.63 10.38 18.55
C GLN A 197 13.28 11.70 18.07
N PRO A 198 14.52 11.99 18.51
CA PRO A 198 15.26 13.17 18.04
C PRO A 198 15.68 13.03 16.57
N SER A 199 15.53 14.11 15.79
CA SER A 199 16.02 14.17 14.42
C SER A 199 16.16 15.62 13.96
N ALA A 200 17.25 15.94 13.27
CA ALA A 200 17.50 17.26 12.66
C ALA A 200 17.20 18.48 13.58
N GLY A 201 17.53 18.37 14.87
CA GLY A 201 17.32 19.45 15.86
C GLY A 201 15.90 19.58 16.40
N LYS A 202 14.97 18.68 16.03
CA LYS A 202 13.62 18.55 16.60
C LYS A 202 13.46 17.25 17.37
N THR A 203 12.42 17.16 18.19
CA THR A 203 12.03 15.92 18.87
C THR A 203 10.63 15.55 18.41
N TYR A 204 10.52 14.43 17.69
CA TYR A 204 9.25 13.93 17.19
C TYR A 204 8.63 12.98 18.22
N GLN A 205 7.30 13.05 18.38
CA GLN A 205 6.55 12.05 19.11
C GLN A 205 6.06 10.99 18.13
N ILE A 206 6.53 9.76 18.29
CA ILE A 206 6.06 8.62 17.51
C ILE A 206 5.04 7.86 18.35
N GLU A 207 3.86 7.67 17.81
CA GLU A 207 2.70 7.14 18.50
C GLU A 207 2.25 5.81 17.89
N LEU A 208 1.74 4.92 18.73
CA LEU A 208 1.08 3.68 18.36
C LEU A 208 -0.32 3.70 19.00
N ALA A 209 -1.32 4.03 18.18
CA ALA A 209 -2.73 3.91 18.50
C ALA A 209 -3.16 2.48 18.19
N LEU A 210 -3.19 1.63 19.23
CA LEU A 210 -3.36 0.19 19.11
C LEU A 210 -4.75 -0.25 19.55
N HIS A 211 -5.60 -0.61 18.59
CA HIS A 211 -6.88 -1.25 18.81
C HIS A 211 -6.71 -2.76 18.72
N HIS A 212 -6.69 -3.43 19.87
CA HIS A 212 -6.49 -4.88 19.98
C HIS A 212 -7.08 -5.41 21.28
N ASP A 213 -7.32 -6.73 21.34
CA ASP A 213 -7.81 -7.44 22.54
C ASP A 213 -6.68 -8.06 23.40
N GLY A 214 -5.42 -7.79 23.06
CA GLY A 214 -4.24 -8.36 23.71
C GLY A 214 -3.84 -7.66 25.02
N SER A 215 -2.78 -8.17 25.66
CA SER A 215 -2.28 -7.61 26.91
C SER A 215 -1.43 -6.35 26.73
N ALA A 216 -1.27 -5.56 27.79
CA ALA A 216 -0.35 -4.41 27.81
C ALA A 216 1.13 -4.82 27.59
N ASP A 217 1.51 -6.04 27.99
CA ASP A 217 2.86 -6.58 27.75
C ASP A 217 3.07 -6.87 26.25
N GLU A 218 2.08 -7.44 25.56
CA GLU A 218 2.13 -7.58 24.09
C GLU A 218 2.25 -6.21 23.40
N ALA A 219 1.45 -5.22 23.83
CA ALA A 219 1.52 -3.87 23.27
C ALA A 219 2.90 -3.24 23.46
N LYS A 220 3.54 -3.47 24.62
CA LYS A 220 4.91 -3.01 24.88
C LYS A 220 5.94 -3.69 23.98
N VAL A 221 5.82 -5.00 23.75
CA VAL A 221 6.71 -5.74 22.82
C VAL A 221 6.61 -5.14 21.42
N LEU A 222 5.39 -4.88 20.93
CA LEU A 222 5.21 -4.23 19.63
C LEU A 222 5.82 -2.82 19.61
N LEU A 223 5.60 -2.01 20.64
CA LEU A 223 6.17 -0.65 20.73
C LEU A 223 7.70 -0.65 20.67
N GLU A 224 8.35 -1.56 21.39
CA GLU A 224 9.82 -1.72 21.40
C GLU A 224 10.33 -2.11 20.01
N LYS A 225 9.63 -3.04 19.34
CA LYS A 225 9.93 -3.44 17.97
C LYS A 225 9.81 -2.27 17.00
N THR A 226 8.70 -1.54 17.05
CA THR A 226 8.45 -0.33 16.25
C THR A 226 9.54 0.72 16.48
N GLN A 227 9.92 0.98 17.73
CA GLN A 227 10.99 1.93 18.05
C GLN A 227 12.33 1.55 17.41
N ALA A 228 12.69 0.27 17.43
CA ALA A 228 13.94 -0.20 16.82
C ALA A 228 13.92 -0.08 15.29
N VAL A 229 12.77 -0.33 14.64
CA VAL A 229 12.58 -0.12 13.19
C VAL A 229 12.70 1.37 12.84
N VAL A 230 11.99 2.25 13.54
CA VAL A 230 12.02 3.71 13.31
C VAL A 230 13.45 4.25 13.35
N ARG A 231 14.25 3.82 14.34
CA ARG A 231 15.66 4.22 14.44
C ARG A 231 16.49 3.77 13.24
N GLN A 232 16.31 2.53 12.79
CA GLN A 232 17.07 2.01 11.65
C GLN A 232 16.69 2.69 10.34
N GLN A 233 15.40 2.97 10.13
CA GLN A 233 14.96 3.69 8.93
C GLN A 233 15.38 5.16 8.93
N GLN A 234 15.31 5.84 10.08
CA GLN A 234 15.90 7.16 10.24
C GLN A 234 17.39 7.16 9.87
N ALA A 235 18.15 6.16 10.32
CA ALA A 235 19.59 6.07 10.04
C ALA A 235 19.91 5.80 8.56
N ILE A 236 18.99 5.20 7.79
CA ILE A 236 19.14 5.05 6.33
C ILE A 236 19.15 6.42 5.65
N PHE A 237 18.24 7.33 6.02
CA PHE A 237 18.13 8.65 5.40
C PHE A 237 18.94 9.75 6.10
N GLY A 238 19.41 9.48 7.32
CA GLY A 238 20.12 10.43 8.20
C GLY A 238 19.19 11.32 9.03
N GLU A 239 17.90 11.38 8.72
CA GLU A 239 16.89 12.16 9.44
C GLU A 239 15.48 11.60 9.19
N LEU A 240 14.59 11.82 10.14
CA LEU A 240 13.14 11.70 9.94
C LEU A 240 12.64 12.80 9.00
N PRO A 241 11.58 12.54 8.21
CA PRO A 241 10.85 13.60 7.53
C PRO A 241 10.33 14.63 8.53
N ASP A 242 10.08 15.85 8.05
CA ASP A 242 9.45 16.88 8.87
C ASP A 242 7.96 16.57 9.03
N PHE A 243 7.63 15.77 10.05
CA PHE A 243 6.26 15.42 10.35
C PHE A 243 5.48 16.62 10.90
N ALA A 244 4.26 16.81 10.39
CA ALA A 244 3.35 17.82 10.87
C ALA A 244 3.15 17.70 12.39
N ASN A 245 3.19 18.83 13.10
CA ASN A 245 3.10 18.91 14.57
C ASN A 245 4.18 18.10 15.32
N GLN A 246 5.28 17.75 14.66
CA GLN A 246 6.33 16.89 15.21
C GLN A 246 5.76 15.53 15.67
N ARG A 247 4.79 14.95 14.94
CA ARG A 247 4.11 13.71 15.33
C ARG A 247 3.92 12.75 14.15
N TYR A 248 4.14 11.47 14.39
CA TYR A 248 3.77 10.38 13.48
C TYR A 248 2.97 9.32 14.24
N THR A 249 1.85 8.86 13.68
CA THR A 249 0.94 7.92 14.37
C THR A 249 0.77 6.63 13.55
N PHE A 250 1.18 5.49 14.12
CA PHE A 250 0.76 4.16 13.67
C PHE A 250 -0.65 3.88 14.19
N ILE A 251 -1.63 3.80 13.29
CA ILE A 251 -3.02 3.45 13.58
C ILE A 251 -3.15 1.96 13.32
N ALA A 252 -3.18 1.17 14.39
CA ALA A 252 -3.06 -0.28 14.33
C ALA A 252 -4.33 -0.97 14.82
N ASP A 253 -5.04 -1.63 13.90
CA ASP A 253 -6.28 -2.36 14.20
C ASP A 253 -6.05 -3.87 14.00
N TYR A 254 -5.87 -4.60 15.11
CA TYR A 254 -5.59 -6.04 15.12
C TYR A 254 -6.71 -6.79 15.84
N LEU A 255 -7.80 -7.04 15.12
CA LEU A 255 -9.07 -7.50 15.66
C LEU A 255 -9.76 -8.48 14.70
N PRO A 256 -10.54 -9.45 15.21
CA PRO A 256 -11.38 -10.28 14.35
C PRO A 256 -12.32 -9.45 13.49
N GLY A 257 -12.41 -9.76 12.20
CA GLY A 257 -13.27 -9.06 11.24
C GLY A 257 -12.70 -7.77 10.66
N VAL A 258 -11.43 -7.47 10.95
CA VAL A 258 -10.62 -6.46 10.25
C VAL A 258 -9.75 -7.21 9.24
N ASP A 259 -9.70 -6.78 7.99
CA ASP A 259 -8.91 -7.44 6.95
C ASP A 259 -7.44 -6.99 7.01
N GLY A 260 -6.52 -7.89 6.67
CA GLY A 260 -5.08 -7.61 6.73
C GLY A 260 -4.60 -6.72 5.60
N ASP A 261 -4.04 -5.55 5.93
CA ASP A 261 -3.56 -4.56 4.96
C ASP A 261 -2.61 -3.54 5.62
N GLY A 262 -1.97 -2.71 4.79
CA GLY A 262 -1.16 -1.56 5.20
C GLY A 262 -1.38 -0.41 4.22
N MET A 263 -1.47 0.82 4.75
CA MET A 263 -1.57 2.02 3.93
C MET A 263 -0.73 3.14 4.53
N GLU A 264 0.13 3.70 3.69
CA GLU A 264 0.97 4.82 4.03
C GLU A 264 0.19 6.14 4.02
N HIS A 265 0.53 7.01 4.95
CA HIS A 265 0.11 8.40 4.94
C HIS A 265 1.26 9.29 5.35
N ARG A 266 1.14 10.59 5.07
CA ARG A 266 2.25 11.53 5.22
C ARG A 266 2.81 11.64 6.64
N ASN A 267 1.94 11.53 7.65
CA ASN A 267 2.25 11.64 9.08
C ASN A 267 1.56 10.55 9.92
N SER A 268 1.04 9.52 9.28
CA SER A 268 0.45 8.36 9.94
C SER A 268 0.51 7.16 9.02
N THR A 269 0.06 6.01 9.49
CA THR A 269 -0.22 4.85 8.65
C THR A 269 -1.36 4.07 9.28
N VAL A 270 -2.15 3.41 8.45
CA VAL A 270 -3.09 2.37 8.87
C VAL A 270 -2.41 1.02 8.67
N VAL A 271 -2.39 0.20 9.72
CA VAL A 271 -1.90 -1.18 9.67
C VAL A 271 -2.92 -2.11 10.31
N THR A 272 -3.41 -3.08 9.57
CA THR A 272 -4.57 -3.87 9.96
C THR A 272 -4.32 -5.37 9.88
N SER A 273 -5.03 -6.15 10.70
CA SER A 273 -4.99 -7.61 10.67
C SER A 273 -6.20 -8.21 11.38
N ASP A 274 -6.65 -9.38 10.92
CA ASP A 274 -7.71 -10.15 11.57
C ASP A 274 -7.22 -10.90 12.82
N SER A 275 -5.90 -10.98 12.98
CA SER A 275 -5.22 -11.84 13.94
C SER A 275 -4.58 -11.03 15.05
N SER A 276 -4.58 -11.60 16.25
CA SER A 276 -3.96 -10.96 17.42
C SER A 276 -2.44 -10.91 17.32
N LEU A 277 -1.80 -10.03 18.11
CA LEU A 277 -0.34 -9.91 18.18
C LEU A 277 0.34 -11.24 18.52
N ALA A 278 -0.19 -11.95 19.51
CA ALA A 278 0.38 -13.22 19.96
C ALA A 278 0.19 -14.35 18.95
N GLN A 279 -0.97 -14.43 18.29
CA GLN A 279 -1.25 -15.46 17.27
C GLN A 279 -0.26 -15.40 16.11
N GLU A 280 0.18 -14.20 15.76
CA GLU A 280 1.11 -13.92 14.67
C GLU A 280 2.56 -13.78 15.15
N GLU A 281 2.87 -14.06 16.41
CA GLU A 281 4.21 -13.91 16.98
C GLU A 281 4.82 -12.51 16.69
N PHE A 282 3.98 -11.47 16.70
CA PHE A 282 4.32 -10.09 16.36
C PHE A 282 4.80 -9.87 14.92
N SER A 283 4.42 -10.72 13.96
CA SER A 283 4.74 -10.57 12.53
C SER A 283 4.20 -9.28 11.92
N GLN A 284 3.22 -8.62 12.55
CA GLN A 284 2.69 -7.30 12.16
C GLN A 284 3.77 -6.21 12.09
N ILE A 285 4.92 -6.40 12.75
CA ILE A 285 6.07 -5.51 12.60
C ILE A 285 6.59 -5.44 11.16
N GLU A 286 6.34 -6.47 10.35
CA GLU A 286 6.67 -6.47 8.92
C GLU A 286 5.91 -5.38 8.16
N THR A 287 4.59 -5.31 8.35
CA THR A 287 3.74 -4.26 7.76
C THR A 287 4.12 -2.89 8.31
N ILE A 288 4.29 -2.74 9.64
CA ILE A 288 4.76 -1.48 10.25
C ILE A 288 6.08 -0.99 9.64
N SER A 289 7.03 -1.89 9.40
CA SER A 289 8.31 -1.55 8.78
C SER A 289 8.13 -1.12 7.32
N HIS A 290 7.27 -1.79 6.57
CA HIS A 290 6.91 -1.38 5.20
C HIS A 290 6.32 0.04 5.20
N GLU A 291 5.24 0.25 5.94
CA GLU A 291 4.50 1.50 5.92
C GLU A 291 5.29 2.68 6.49
N PHE A 292 6.12 2.46 7.52
CA PHE A 292 6.94 3.55 8.02
C PHE A 292 7.99 4.03 7.01
N PHE A 293 8.51 3.13 6.16
CA PHE A 293 9.49 3.51 5.16
C PHE A 293 8.86 4.41 4.09
N HIS A 294 7.56 4.24 3.85
CA HIS A 294 6.82 5.08 2.93
C HIS A 294 6.77 6.56 3.34
N ALA A 295 6.95 6.87 4.64
CA ALA A 295 7.07 8.24 5.12
C ALA A 295 8.14 9.05 4.37
N TRP A 296 9.21 8.40 3.89
CA TRP A 296 10.15 8.97 2.94
C TRP A 296 9.77 8.62 1.50
N ASN A 297 9.60 7.34 1.19
CA ASN A 297 9.45 6.86 -0.18
C ASN A 297 7.97 6.74 -0.59
N VAL A 298 7.56 7.41 -1.66
CA VAL A 298 6.16 7.63 -2.10
C VAL A 298 5.42 8.78 -1.41
N GLU A 299 5.57 9.00 -0.10
CA GLU A 299 4.89 10.16 0.53
C GLU A 299 5.61 11.49 0.31
N ARG A 300 6.92 11.44 0.02
CA ARG A 300 7.75 12.63 -0.24
C ARG A 300 8.67 12.43 -1.44
N ILE A 301 9.37 11.30 -1.51
CA ILE A 301 10.03 10.87 -2.75
C ILE A 301 8.93 10.27 -3.64
N ARG A 302 8.15 11.13 -4.30
CA ARG A 302 6.94 10.73 -5.03
C ARG A 302 7.11 10.83 -6.56
N PRO A 303 6.66 9.85 -7.34
CA PRO A 303 6.57 9.95 -8.79
C PRO A 303 5.69 11.11 -9.28
N LYS A 304 6.08 11.76 -10.37
CA LYS A 304 5.31 12.85 -11.00
C LYS A 304 3.93 12.43 -11.52
N ASN A 305 3.77 11.18 -11.90
CA ASN A 305 2.49 10.66 -12.36
C ASN A 305 1.50 10.35 -11.23
N LEU A 306 1.93 10.40 -9.96
CA LEU A 306 1.06 10.33 -8.78
C LEU A 306 0.77 11.70 -8.16
N GLU A 307 1.39 12.79 -8.64
CA GLU A 307 1.24 14.13 -8.05
C GLU A 307 0.94 15.24 -9.08
N PRO A 308 -0.22 15.92 -8.98
CA PRO A 308 -1.24 15.79 -7.93
C PRO A 308 -2.08 14.52 -8.05
N PHE A 309 -2.65 14.06 -6.93
CA PHE A 309 -3.64 12.97 -6.95
C PHE A 309 -4.91 13.39 -7.69
N ASP A 310 -5.37 12.52 -8.58
CA ASP A 310 -6.69 12.60 -9.19
C ASP A 310 -7.63 11.68 -8.38
N TYR A 311 -8.65 12.28 -7.76
CA TYR A 311 -9.66 11.51 -7.03
C TYR A 311 -10.84 11.09 -7.90
N SER A 312 -10.90 11.53 -9.17
CA SER A 312 -11.96 11.15 -10.10
C SER A 312 -11.66 9.86 -10.87
N GLN A 313 -10.37 9.49 -10.94
CA GLN A 313 -9.85 8.33 -11.65
C GLN A 313 -8.48 7.97 -11.09
N THR A 314 -8.01 6.76 -11.31
CA THR A 314 -6.73 6.31 -10.79
C THR A 314 -5.54 6.84 -11.58
N ASN A 315 -4.52 7.32 -10.87
CA ASN A 315 -3.24 7.71 -11.45
C ASN A 315 -2.42 6.48 -11.87
N MET A 316 -2.14 6.33 -13.17
CA MET A 316 -1.23 5.29 -13.66
C MET A 316 0.23 5.74 -13.48
N SER A 317 1.08 4.87 -12.93
CA SER A 317 2.49 5.16 -12.70
C SER A 317 3.44 4.13 -13.33
N ASP A 318 4.57 4.59 -13.84
CA ASP A 318 5.69 3.79 -14.35
C ASP A 318 6.82 3.58 -13.33
N ALA A 319 6.63 4.08 -12.10
CA ALA A 319 7.67 4.12 -11.07
C ALA A 319 7.30 3.37 -9.78
N LEU A 320 6.18 2.62 -9.74
CA LEU A 320 5.78 1.86 -8.56
C LEU A 320 6.79 0.77 -8.17
N TRP A 321 7.59 0.24 -9.10
CA TRP A 321 8.68 -0.68 -8.75
C TRP A 321 9.72 -0.03 -7.84
N PHE A 322 9.91 1.29 -7.95
CA PHE A 322 10.79 2.07 -7.10
C PHE A 322 10.06 2.53 -5.84
N ALA A 323 8.82 3.02 -5.95
CA ALA A 323 8.03 3.44 -4.78
C ALA A 323 7.71 2.28 -3.83
N GLU A 324 7.33 1.12 -4.35
CA GLU A 324 6.82 -0.02 -3.58
C GLU A 324 7.86 -1.13 -3.45
N GLY A 325 8.54 -1.46 -4.54
CA GLY A 325 9.53 -2.53 -4.53
C GLY A 325 10.75 -2.20 -3.69
N PHE A 326 11.24 -0.96 -3.72
CA PHE A 326 12.35 -0.55 -2.85
C PHE A 326 11.89 -0.46 -1.39
N THR A 327 10.66 -0.02 -1.14
CA THR A 327 10.09 -0.04 0.21
C THR A 327 9.99 -1.46 0.75
N ASN A 328 9.55 -2.43 -0.07
CA ASN A 328 9.51 -3.83 0.31
C ASN A 328 10.92 -4.41 0.63
N TYR A 329 11.93 -4.04 -0.15
CA TYR A 329 13.34 -4.37 0.15
C TYR A 329 13.81 -3.78 1.48
N TYR A 330 13.58 -2.48 1.68
CA TYR A 330 14.04 -1.75 2.85
C TYR A 330 13.28 -2.09 4.12
N GLY A 331 11.98 -2.38 4.04
CA GLY A 331 11.16 -2.84 5.16
C GLY A 331 11.75 -4.10 5.78
N LYS A 332 12.13 -5.08 4.95
CA LYS A 332 12.79 -6.33 5.40
C LYS A 332 14.22 -6.11 5.85
N LEU A 333 14.99 -5.28 5.14
CA LEU A 333 16.37 -4.97 5.52
C LEU A 333 16.42 -4.23 6.86
N ALA A 334 15.50 -3.30 7.13
CA ALA A 334 15.38 -2.61 8.41
C ALA A 334 15.13 -3.58 9.56
N LEU A 335 14.32 -4.62 9.35
CA LEU A 335 14.07 -5.68 10.34
C LEU A 335 15.31 -6.54 10.61
N LYS A 336 16.09 -6.87 9.59
CA LYS A 336 17.40 -7.51 9.76
C LYS A 336 18.37 -6.61 10.54
N ARG A 337 18.43 -5.32 10.21
CA ARG A 337 19.32 -4.33 10.82
C ARG A 337 18.94 -3.97 12.26
N SER A 338 17.66 -4.12 12.62
CA SER A 338 17.14 -3.93 13.97
C SER A 338 17.08 -5.24 14.78
N SER A 339 17.66 -6.33 14.27
CA SER A 339 17.71 -7.66 14.92
C SER A 339 16.35 -8.34 15.15
N HIS A 340 15.32 -7.95 14.41
CA HIS A 340 14.04 -8.66 14.38
C HIS A 340 14.12 -9.95 13.57
N PHE A 341 14.92 -9.92 12.50
CA PHE A 341 15.30 -11.12 11.76
C PHE A 341 16.74 -11.50 12.11
N ASP A 342 16.94 -12.78 12.44
CA ASP A 342 18.25 -13.38 12.34
C ASP A 342 18.68 -13.53 10.88
N LEU A 343 19.88 -14.07 10.64
CA LEU A 343 20.39 -14.19 9.28
C LEU A 343 19.55 -15.16 8.45
N ASP A 344 19.23 -16.34 8.99
CA ASP A 344 18.53 -17.39 8.24
C ASP A 344 17.12 -16.93 7.84
N THR A 345 16.37 -16.32 8.78
CA THR A 345 15.06 -15.72 8.49
C THR A 345 15.17 -14.66 7.39
N TYR A 346 16.17 -13.78 7.44
CA TYR A 346 16.35 -12.77 6.41
C TYR A 346 16.70 -13.38 5.04
N LEU A 347 17.58 -14.38 4.99
CA LEU A 347 17.93 -15.04 3.73
C LEU A 347 16.71 -15.73 3.11
N GLU A 348 15.83 -16.36 3.90
CA GLU A 348 14.55 -16.92 3.43
C GLU A 348 13.63 -15.83 2.86
N LYS A 349 13.52 -14.68 3.55
CA LYS A 349 12.71 -13.53 3.11
C LYS A 349 13.22 -12.89 1.81
N VAL A 350 14.52 -13.02 1.52
CA VAL A 350 15.15 -12.62 0.24
C VAL A 350 14.99 -13.70 -0.84
N GLN A 351 15.14 -14.96 -0.46
CA GLN A 351 15.06 -16.11 -1.37
C GLN A 351 13.68 -16.24 -2.03
N LYS A 352 12.59 -16.02 -1.28
CA LYS A 352 11.22 -16.16 -1.78
C LYS A 352 10.90 -15.23 -2.97
N PRO A 353 11.04 -13.89 -2.87
CA PRO A 353 10.78 -12.99 -4.00
C PRO A 353 11.76 -13.19 -5.15
N LEU A 354 13.01 -13.59 -4.86
CA LEU A 354 13.99 -13.93 -5.89
C LEU A 354 13.53 -15.13 -6.74
N ASN A 355 13.15 -16.23 -6.09
CA ASN A 355 12.59 -17.40 -6.80
C ASN A 355 11.35 -17.03 -7.61
N GLN A 356 10.41 -16.29 -7.00
CA GLN A 356 9.22 -15.84 -7.69
C GLN A 356 9.56 -15.04 -8.94
N THR A 357 10.47 -14.07 -8.85
CA THR A 357 10.88 -13.21 -9.97
C THR A 357 11.59 -13.99 -11.08
N LEU A 358 12.51 -14.89 -10.72
CA LEU A 358 13.28 -15.66 -11.69
C LEU A 358 12.43 -16.70 -12.42
N GLN A 359 11.45 -17.30 -11.72
CA GLN A 359 10.63 -18.39 -12.24
C GLN A 359 9.30 -17.93 -12.86
N THR A 360 8.87 -16.67 -12.67
CA THR A 360 7.62 -16.17 -13.25
C THR A 360 7.82 -15.85 -14.74
N PRO A 361 7.03 -16.43 -15.67
CA PRO A 361 7.17 -16.19 -17.11
C PRO A 361 6.94 -14.74 -17.52
N ALA A 362 6.19 -13.98 -16.72
CA ALA A 362 5.79 -12.59 -17.01
C ALA A 362 6.96 -11.65 -17.35
N ARG A 363 8.15 -11.88 -16.76
CA ARG A 363 9.34 -11.08 -17.10
C ARG A 363 9.70 -11.15 -18.58
N ARG A 364 9.32 -12.19 -19.33
CA ARG A 364 9.63 -12.25 -20.77
C ARG A 364 8.97 -11.13 -21.57
N TRP A 365 7.91 -10.52 -21.03
CA TRP A 365 7.09 -9.54 -21.74
C TRP A 365 7.44 -8.10 -21.42
N SER A 366 7.83 -7.81 -20.17
CA SER A 366 7.94 -6.43 -19.68
C SER A 366 8.96 -6.30 -18.55
N GLY A 367 9.68 -5.18 -18.53
CA GLY A 367 10.43 -4.72 -17.36
C GLY A 367 9.54 -4.15 -16.25
N PRO A 368 10.11 -3.86 -15.07
CA PRO A 368 9.36 -3.41 -13.90
C PRO A 368 8.60 -2.09 -14.10
N ALA A 369 9.08 -1.17 -14.96
CA ALA A 369 8.36 0.08 -15.24
C ALA A 369 7.02 -0.15 -15.95
N ALA A 370 6.98 -1.05 -16.93
CA ALA A 370 5.73 -1.41 -17.62
C ALA A 370 4.80 -2.26 -16.76
N VAL A 371 5.34 -3.03 -15.82
CA VAL A 371 4.57 -3.74 -14.80
C VAL A 371 3.90 -2.77 -13.83
N SER A 372 4.58 -1.70 -13.40
CA SER A 372 3.99 -0.66 -12.55
C SER A 372 2.75 -0.04 -13.18
N GLN A 373 2.76 0.17 -14.50
CA GLN A 373 1.61 0.73 -15.23
C GLN A 373 0.38 -0.19 -15.19
N GLN A 374 0.56 -1.48 -14.91
CA GLN A 374 -0.54 -2.46 -14.80
C GLN A 374 -1.20 -2.48 -13.42
N ALA A 375 -0.70 -1.73 -12.44
CA ALA A 375 -1.27 -1.68 -11.08
C ALA A 375 -2.78 -1.41 -11.08
N VAL A 376 -3.24 -0.57 -12.01
CA VAL A 376 -4.65 -0.23 -12.25
C VAL A 376 -5.59 -1.42 -12.46
N PHE A 377 -5.06 -2.60 -12.78
CA PHE A 377 -5.83 -3.84 -13.02
C PHE A 377 -5.70 -4.90 -11.93
N VAL A 378 -4.76 -4.74 -11.00
CA VAL A 378 -4.34 -5.81 -10.07
C VAL A 378 -4.38 -5.39 -8.61
N ASP A 379 -4.38 -4.08 -8.32
CA ASP A 379 -4.33 -3.54 -6.97
C ASP A 379 -5.73 -3.50 -6.33
N ALA A 380 -6.28 -4.72 -6.18
CA ALA A 380 -7.65 -4.99 -5.77
C ALA A 380 -8.72 -4.36 -6.69
N GLY A 381 -8.39 -4.22 -7.97
CA GLY A 381 -9.37 -4.10 -9.06
C GLY A 381 -10.09 -5.44 -9.28
N VAL A 382 -11.41 -5.40 -9.47
CA VAL A 382 -12.23 -6.60 -9.67
C VAL A 382 -12.70 -6.66 -11.12
N ALA A 383 -12.35 -7.74 -11.82
CA ALA A 383 -12.80 -8.04 -13.17
C ALA A 383 -13.56 -9.39 -13.18
N VAL A 384 -14.62 -9.49 -13.99
CA VAL A 384 -15.41 -10.72 -14.12
C VAL A 384 -14.77 -11.69 -15.10
N ASP A 385 -14.10 -11.18 -16.13
CA ASP A 385 -13.32 -11.99 -17.07
C ASP A 385 -12.05 -12.52 -16.42
N LYS A 386 -11.67 -13.74 -16.80
CA LYS A 386 -10.49 -14.42 -16.25
C LYS A 386 -9.21 -13.82 -16.83
N THR A 387 -8.17 -13.79 -16.01
CA THR A 387 -6.87 -13.24 -16.38
C THR A 387 -5.81 -14.33 -16.56
N ASN A 388 -4.70 -13.99 -17.20
CA ASN A 388 -3.52 -14.86 -17.34
C ASN A 388 -2.34 -14.37 -16.49
N TYR A 389 -2.63 -13.76 -15.33
CA TYR A 389 -1.63 -13.08 -14.49
C TYR A 389 -0.48 -13.99 -14.05
N GLY A 390 -0.69 -15.30 -13.90
CA GLY A 390 0.40 -16.24 -13.63
C GLY A 390 1.49 -16.28 -14.70
N ASN A 391 1.21 -15.79 -15.91
CA ASN A 391 2.10 -15.81 -17.08
C ASN A 391 2.43 -14.43 -17.64
N ASN A 392 1.57 -13.42 -17.46
CA ASN A 392 1.75 -12.08 -18.03
C ASN A 392 1.90 -10.97 -17.00
N PHE A 393 1.82 -11.26 -15.70
CA PHE A 393 2.03 -10.28 -14.63
C PHE A 393 2.98 -10.82 -13.55
N LEU A 394 3.83 -9.94 -13.04
CA LEU A 394 4.65 -10.16 -11.84
C LEU A 394 4.49 -8.90 -11.00
N SER A 395 4.17 -9.00 -9.71
CA SER A 395 3.93 -7.82 -8.87
C SER A 395 5.11 -6.83 -8.93
N TYR A 396 4.81 -5.53 -9.08
CA TYR A 396 5.81 -4.46 -9.03
C TYR A 396 6.48 -4.37 -7.65
N TYR A 397 5.82 -4.82 -6.58
CA TYR A 397 6.45 -5.01 -5.25
C TYR A 397 7.57 -6.05 -5.33
N THR A 398 7.24 -7.26 -5.81
CA THR A 398 8.20 -8.38 -5.86
C THR A 398 9.31 -8.12 -6.87
N TYR A 399 8.96 -7.61 -8.06
CA TYR A 399 9.94 -7.34 -9.09
C TYR A 399 10.86 -6.17 -8.67
N GLY A 400 10.27 -5.09 -8.17
CA GLY A 400 11.03 -3.94 -7.69
C GLY A 400 11.92 -4.28 -6.49
N GLU A 401 11.49 -5.16 -5.58
CA GLU A 401 12.31 -5.67 -4.47
C GLU A 401 13.57 -6.39 -4.98
N VAL A 402 13.42 -7.25 -5.99
CA VAL A 402 14.55 -7.98 -6.58
C VAL A 402 15.46 -7.06 -7.39
N VAL A 403 14.91 -6.01 -8.01
CA VAL A 403 15.68 -4.95 -8.67
C VAL A 403 16.46 -4.12 -7.65
N ALA A 404 15.86 -3.77 -6.50
CA ALA A 404 16.52 -3.08 -5.40
C ALA A 404 17.70 -3.91 -4.86
N LEU A 405 17.47 -5.21 -4.60
CA LEU A 405 18.49 -6.16 -4.18
C LEU A 405 19.63 -6.25 -5.21
N ALA A 406 19.30 -6.41 -6.50
CA ALA A 406 20.27 -6.44 -7.58
C ALA A 406 21.14 -5.18 -7.59
N LEU A 407 20.51 -4.01 -7.43
CA LEU A 407 21.19 -2.73 -7.44
C LEU A 407 22.07 -2.55 -6.20
N ASP A 408 21.60 -2.85 -5.00
CA ASP A 408 22.38 -2.72 -3.77
C ASP A 408 23.62 -3.62 -3.80
N LEU A 409 23.46 -4.89 -4.17
CA LEU A 409 24.59 -5.82 -4.28
C LEU A 409 25.58 -5.36 -5.36
N THR A 410 25.11 -4.85 -6.49
CA THR A 410 25.96 -4.34 -7.58
C THR A 410 26.76 -3.12 -7.14
N LEU A 411 26.10 -2.13 -6.53
CA LEU A 411 26.74 -0.91 -6.03
C LEU A 411 27.83 -1.24 -5.00
N ARG A 412 27.55 -2.15 -4.07
CA ARG A 412 28.50 -2.59 -3.03
C ARG A 412 29.70 -3.35 -3.58
N THR A 413 29.50 -4.15 -4.62
CA THR A 413 30.54 -5.04 -5.16
C THR A 413 31.39 -4.41 -6.26
N GLN A 414 30.82 -3.47 -7.02
CA GLN A 414 31.46 -2.93 -8.22
C GLN A 414 31.78 -1.43 -8.12
N TYR A 415 31.05 -0.67 -7.30
CA TYR A 415 31.16 0.80 -7.25
C TYR A 415 31.57 1.37 -5.88
N ASN A 416 31.78 0.51 -4.88
CA ASN A 416 32.15 0.90 -3.51
C ASN A 416 31.19 1.96 -2.90
N THR A 417 29.90 1.81 -3.21
CA THR A 417 28.79 2.60 -2.67
C THR A 417 27.63 1.64 -2.36
N ASP A 418 26.45 2.15 -2.02
CA ASP A 418 25.29 1.30 -1.76
C ASP A 418 23.96 1.94 -2.16
N LEU A 419 22.88 1.17 -2.03
CA LEU A 419 21.54 1.66 -2.33
C LEU A 419 21.10 2.78 -1.38
N ASP A 420 21.64 2.81 -0.15
CA ASP A 420 21.31 3.84 0.83
C ASP A 420 21.78 5.21 0.30
N ALA A 421 22.96 5.27 -0.34
CA ALA A 421 23.44 6.49 -0.99
C ALA A 421 22.50 6.97 -2.12
N LEU A 422 21.91 6.06 -2.89
CA LEU A 422 20.89 6.42 -3.90
C LEU A 422 19.63 6.98 -3.24
N MET A 423 19.10 6.29 -2.22
CA MET A 423 17.90 6.74 -1.52
C MET A 423 18.11 8.07 -0.78
N GLN A 424 19.29 8.30 -0.20
CA GLN A 424 19.66 9.57 0.40
C GLN A 424 19.72 10.68 -0.65
N LEU A 425 20.30 10.44 -1.83
CA LEU A 425 20.33 11.44 -2.90
C LEU A 425 18.92 11.79 -3.39
N MET A 426 18.06 10.77 -3.56
CA MET A 426 16.65 10.96 -3.91
C MET A 426 15.89 11.73 -2.81
N TRP A 427 16.15 11.44 -1.54
CA TRP A 427 15.61 12.17 -0.40
C TRP A 427 16.02 13.65 -0.44
N GLN A 428 17.30 13.96 -0.60
CA GLN A 428 17.78 15.35 -0.62
C GLN A 428 17.20 16.15 -1.81
N ARG A 429 17.06 15.52 -2.99
CA ARG A 429 16.61 16.22 -4.21
C ARG A 429 15.10 16.37 -4.31
N PHE A 430 14.37 15.32 -3.97
CA PHE A 430 12.94 15.21 -4.26
C PHE A 430 12.11 15.12 -2.98
N GLY A 431 12.57 14.37 -1.99
CA GLY A 431 11.84 14.21 -0.73
C GLY A 431 11.81 15.47 0.15
N LYS A 432 12.97 16.09 0.42
CA LYS A 432 13.06 17.30 1.27
C LYS A 432 12.45 18.55 0.63
N THR A 433 12.55 18.64 -0.69
CA THR A 433 12.02 19.75 -1.49
C THR A 433 10.56 19.51 -1.89
N GLU A 434 10.07 18.30 -1.65
CA GLU A 434 8.76 17.79 -2.07
C GLU A 434 8.48 18.08 -3.55
N GLN A 435 9.52 17.89 -4.37
CA GLN A 435 9.40 17.95 -5.81
C GLN A 435 9.22 16.53 -6.33
N PRO A 436 8.16 16.24 -7.10
CA PRO A 436 7.97 14.91 -7.64
C PRO A 436 9.02 14.59 -8.71
N TYR A 437 9.47 13.34 -8.73
CA TYR A 437 10.52 12.85 -9.65
C TYR A 437 9.94 12.13 -10.88
N GLN A 438 10.77 11.94 -11.91
CA GLN A 438 10.53 11.08 -13.08
C GLN A 438 11.58 9.96 -13.14
N LEU A 439 11.37 8.93 -13.97
CA LEU A 439 12.34 7.84 -14.12
C LEU A 439 13.75 8.32 -14.50
N ALA A 440 13.84 9.36 -15.34
CA ALA A 440 15.11 9.97 -15.72
C ALA A 440 15.89 10.53 -14.52
N ASP A 441 15.20 11.01 -13.48
CA ASP A 441 15.82 11.52 -12.27
C ASP A 441 16.46 10.40 -11.45
N ILE A 442 15.80 9.24 -11.35
CA ILE A 442 16.38 8.05 -10.70
C ILE A 442 17.62 7.60 -11.47
N GLN A 443 17.56 7.57 -12.80
CA GLN A 443 18.70 7.20 -13.64
C GLN A 443 19.88 8.16 -13.44
N GLN A 444 19.61 9.47 -13.39
CA GLN A 444 20.64 10.48 -13.15
C GLN A 444 21.25 10.33 -11.75
N ALA A 445 20.43 10.12 -10.73
CA ALA A 445 20.89 9.88 -9.37
C ALA A 445 21.76 8.61 -9.29
N LEU A 446 21.39 7.54 -10.01
CA LEU A 446 22.19 6.32 -10.08
C LEU A 446 23.54 6.56 -10.78
N ALA A 447 23.56 7.31 -11.87
CA ALA A 447 24.80 7.68 -12.57
C ALA A 447 25.77 8.43 -11.65
N GLU A 448 25.25 9.32 -10.80
CA GLU A 448 26.04 10.10 -9.85
C GLU A 448 26.57 9.25 -8.69
N VAL A 449 25.72 8.42 -8.09
CA VAL A 449 26.10 7.57 -6.95
C VAL A 449 27.12 6.51 -7.38
N SER A 450 26.99 5.96 -8.58
CA SER A 450 27.95 5.00 -9.13
C SER A 450 29.20 5.66 -9.72
N GLY A 451 29.13 6.94 -10.10
CA GLY A 451 30.15 7.60 -10.91
C GLY A 451 30.24 7.07 -12.36
N ASP A 452 29.23 6.33 -12.82
CA ASP A 452 29.21 5.69 -14.14
C ASP A 452 27.85 5.89 -14.83
N THR A 453 27.80 6.87 -15.74
CA THR A 453 26.63 7.17 -16.56
C THR A 453 26.24 6.01 -17.48
N LYS A 454 27.22 5.29 -18.03
CA LYS A 454 26.95 4.20 -18.99
C LYS A 454 26.34 3.00 -18.28
N PHE A 455 26.78 2.72 -17.05
CA PHE A 455 26.14 1.72 -16.20
C PHE A 455 24.69 2.08 -15.93
N ALA A 456 24.40 3.31 -15.49
CA ALA A 456 23.03 3.73 -15.21
C ALA A 456 22.12 3.66 -16.46
N GLU A 457 22.59 4.15 -17.61
CA GLU A 457 21.87 4.04 -18.89
C GLU A 457 21.60 2.57 -19.28
N THR A 458 22.60 1.71 -19.14
CA THR A 458 22.48 0.27 -19.45
C THR A 458 21.49 -0.41 -18.51
N PHE A 459 21.57 -0.13 -17.22
CA PHE A 459 20.67 -0.68 -16.21
C PHE A 459 19.22 -0.27 -16.47
N PHE A 460 18.98 1.00 -16.79
CA PHE A 460 17.62 1.48 -17.10
C PHE A 460 17.09 0.85 -18.39
N ARG A 461 17.88 0.84 -19.46
CA ARG A 461 17.49 0.21 -20.71
C ARG A 461 17.16 -1.28 -20.53
N ASP A 462 18.06 -2.03 -19.92
CA ASP A 462 18.01 -3.48 -19.93
C ASP A 462 17.20 -4.07 -18.78
N SER A 463 17.19 -3.44 -17.60
CA SER A 463 16.59 -3.98 -16.37
C SER A 463 15.36 -3.23 -15.86
N ILE A 464 15.16 -1.96 -16.25
CA ILE A 464 13.97 -1.16 -15.84
C ILE A 464 12.91 -1.15 -16.94
N HIS A 465 13.33 -0.85 -18.17
CA HIS A 465 12.46 -0.93 -19.35
C HIS A 465 12.45 -2.35 -19.94
N GLY A 466 13.62 -2.98 -20.00
CA GLY A 466 13.79 -4.39 -20.33
C GLY A 466 13.69 -5.31 -19.10
N PRO A 467 13.72 -6.63 -19.32
CA PRO A 467 13.53 -7.59 -18.25
C PRO A 467 14.82 -8.20 -17.68
N ALA A 468 16.00 -7.71 -18.09
CA ALA A 468 17.28 -8.27 -17.70
C ALA A 468 17.48 -8.17 -16.18
N LEU A 469 18.20 -9.14 -15.63
CA LEU A 469 18.64 -9.18 -14.24
C LEU A 469 20.11 -9.63 -14.22
N PRO A 470 20.91 -9.18 -13.23
CA PRO A 470 22.30 -9.59 -13.13
C PRO A 470 22.44 -11.04 -12.66
N ASP A 471 23.66 -11.57 -12.72
CA ASP A 471 24.01 -12.86 -12.13
C ASP A 471 24.01 -12.75 -10.59
N PHE A 472 22.89 -13.14 -9.98
CA PHE A 472 22.74 -13.13 -8.52
C PHE A 472 23.72 -14.08 -7.81
N ALA A 473 24.07 -15.22 -8.41
CA ALA A 473 25.01 -16.15 -7.77
C ALA A 473 26.40 -15.50 -7.64
N ALA A 474 26.87 -14.81 -8.68
CA ALA A 474 28.11 -14.05 -8.64
C ALA A 474 28.07 -12.90 -7.62
N LEU A 475 26.96 -12.17 -7.52
CA LEU A 475 26.78 -11.09 -6.55
C LEU A 475 26.76 -11.61 -5.10
N PHE A 476 26.01 -12.68 -4.83
CA PHE A 476 25.94 -13.29 -3.50
C PHE A 476 27.27 -13.91 -3.04
N ALA A 477 28.03 -14.52 -3.96
CA ALA A 477 29.36 -15.04 -3.64
C ALA A 477 30.29 -13.93 -3.10
N GLN A 478 30.18 -12.71 -3.61
CA GLN A 478 30.95 -11.57 -3.10
C GLN A 478 30.52 -11.09 -1.71
N MET A 479 29.33 -11.49 -1.26
CA MET A 479 28.80 -11.31 0.10
C MET A 479 29.00 -12.55 0.98
N GLY A 480 29.70 -13.58 0.49
CA GLY A 480 29.93 -14.81 1.24
C GLY A 480 28.64 -15.59 1.46
N LEU A 481 27.79 -15.61 0.45
CA LEU A 481 26.56 -16.38 0.38
C LEU A 481 26.60 -17.26 -0.89
N THR A 482 25.96 -18.42 -0.84
CA THR A 482 25.77 -19.30 -2.00
C THR A 482 24.32 -19.25 -2.45
N LEU A 483 24.11 -19.19 -3.77
CA LEU A 483 22.79 -19.33 -4.40
C LEU A 483 22.86 -20.52 -5.36
N GLU A 484 22.19 -21.60 -5.01
CA GLU A 484 22.26 -22.88 -5.73
C GLU A 484 20.85 -23.47 -5.85
N GLN A 485 20.64 -24.43 -6.76
CA GLN A 485 19.37 -25.16 -6.80
C GLN A 485 19.19 -25.93 -5.49
N GLU A 486 18.02 -25.80 -4.86
CA GLU A 486 17.76 -26.36 -3.53
C GLU A 486 17.82 -27.88 -3.54
N ASP A 487 17.18 -28.50 -4.53
CA ASP A 487 17.17 -29.94 -4.72
C ASP A 487 16.98 -30.26 -6.22
N ALA A 488 18.06 -30.70 -6.87
CA ALA A 488 18.06 -31.05 -8.28
C ALA A 488 17.38 -32.40 -8.59
N GLU A 489 17.17 -33.24 -7.57
CA GLU A 489 16.51 -34.55 -7.70
C GLU A 489 15.02 -34.47 -7.37
N LYS A 490 14.57 -33.37 -6.77
CA LYS A 490 13.15 -33.16 -6.44
C LYS A 490 12.30 -33.05 -7.70
N ALA A 491 11.39 -34.01 -7.85
CA ALA A 491 10.36 -34.03 -8.88
C ALA A 491 9.41 -32.83 -8.75
N TRP A 492 9.15 -32.17 -9.88
CA TRP A 492 8.34 -30.96 -9.95
C TRP A 492 7.52 -30.90 -11.23
N LEU A 493 6.28 -30.42 -11.11
CA LEU A 493 5.36 -30.26 -12.24
C LEU A 493 4.98 -28.81 -12.55
N GLY A 494 5.34 -27.88 -11.68
CA GLY A 494 4.86 -26.50 -11.73
C GLY A 494 3.95 -26.15 -10.55
N PRO A 495 3.84 -24.86 -10.21
CA PRO A 495 2.85 -24.41 -9.25
C PRO A 495 1.44 -24.45 -9.86
N LEU A 496 0.47 -24.92 -9.08
CA LEU A 496 -0.96 -24.80 -9.34
C LEU A 496 -1.68 -24.45 -8.04
N THR A 497 -2.65 -23.54 -8.11
CA THR A 497 -3.64 -23.37 -7.06
C THR A 497 -4.73 -24.41 -7.26
N LEU A 498 -5.05 -25.15 -6.20
CA LEU A 498 -5.92 -26.31 -6.24
C LEU A 498 -6.98 -26.19 -5.14
N GLU A 499 -8.19 -26.65 -5.45
CA GLU A 499 -9.32 -26.71 -4.52
C GLU A 499 -9.87 -28.13 -4.47
N SER A 500 -10.17 -28.61 -3.27
CA SER A 500 -10.89 -29.87 -3.08
C SER A 500 -12.30 -29.76 -3.67
N PHE A 501 -12.66 -30.68 -4.57
CA PHE A 501 -13.96 -30.68 -5.24
C PHE A 501 -14.55 -32.09 -5.25
N GLY A 502 -15.37 -32.39 -4.22
CA GLY A 502 -15.89 -33.74 -3.99
C GLY A 502 -14.76 -34.75 -3.80
N ASP A 503 -14.75 -35.81 -4.63
CA ASP A 503 -13.70 -36.85 -4.64
C ASP A 503 -12.55 -36.56 -5.63
N SER A 504 -12.37 -35.29 -6.02
CA SER A 504 -11.38 -34.84 -6.99
C SER A 504 -10.76 -33.50 -6.60
N VAL A 505 -9.76 -33.05 -7.35
CA VAL A 505 -9.11 -31.75 -7.14
C VAL A 505 -9.33 -30.87 -8.35
N ARG A 506 -9.79 -29.65 -8.16
CA ARG A 506 -10.00 -28.66 -9.21
C ARG A 506 -8.84 -27.70 -9.30
N VAL A 507 -8.38 -27.42 -10.51
CA VAL A 507 -7.42 -26.34 -10.79
C VAL A 507 -8.13 -25.00 -10.72
N GLN A 508 -7.56 -24.05 -9.97
CA GLN A 508 -8.07 -22.68 -9.80
C GLN A 508 -7.19 -21.61 -10.46
N SER A 509 -6.00 -21.98 -10.94
CA SER A 509 -5.03 -21.05 -11.53
C SER A 509 -4.70 -21.44 -12.97
N VAL A 510 -4.27 -20.46 -13.77
CA VAL A 510 -3.59 -20.74 -15.04
C VAL A 510 -2.26 -21.46 -14.77
N SER A 511 -1.95 -22.49 -15.55
CA SER A 511 -0.65 -23.15 -15.50
C SER A 511 0.45 -22.21 -15.96
N ARG A 512 1.60 -22.23 -15.29
CA ARG A 512 2.72 -21.35 -15.65
C ARG A 512 3.46 -21.85 -16.90
N ASP A 513 3.70 -20.99 -17.86
CA ASP A 513 4.41 -21.29 -19.10
C ASP A 513 5.81 -21.85 -18.80
N GLY A 514 6.16 -22.93 -19.48
CA GLY A 514 7.42 -23.66 -19.25
C GLY A 514 7.36 -24.69 -18.10
N SER A 515 6.24 -24.78 -17.38
CA SER A 515 6.02 -25.89 -16.45
C SER A 515 5.52 -27.16 -17.15
N PRO A 516 5.75 -28.35 -16.56
CA PRO A 516 5.10 -29.58 -16.99
C PRO A 516 3.56 -29.50 -17.06
N TRP A 517 2.90 -28.81 -16.12
CA TRP A 517 1.44 -28.62 -16.15
C TRP A 517 0.98 -27.88 -17.41
N ALA A 518 1.64 -26.78 -17.77
CA ALA A 518 1.33 -26.03 -18.98
C ALA A 518 1.60 -26.86 -20.25
N SER A 519 2.70 -27.63 -20.25
CA SER A 519 3.05 -28.52 -21.37
C SER A 519 2.01 -29.64 -21.57
N ALA A 520 1.41 -30.13 -20.47
CA ALA A 520 0.31 -31.09 -20.50
C ALA A 520 -1.05 -30.44 -20.87
N GLY A 521 -1.08 -29.13 -21.06
CA GLY A 521 -2.28 -28.37 -21.43
C GLY A 521 -3.29 -28.20 -20.29
N ILE A 522 -2.88 -28.37 -19.03
CA ILE A 522 -3.75 -28.21 -17.86
C ILE A 522 -4.05 -26.73 -17.66
N THR A 523 -5.29 -26.41 -17.30
CA THR A 523 -5.74 -25.03 -17.10
C THR A 523 -6.78 -24.94 -15.98
N ASP A 524 -7.06 -23.71 -15.55
CA ASP A 524 -8.14 -23.40 -14.62
C ASP A 524 -9.47 -24.05 -15.02
N GLY A 525 -10.13 -24.66 -14.03
CA GLY A 525 -11.38 -25.41 -14.18
C GLY A 525 -11.22 -26.90 -14.44
N ASP A 526 -10.02 -27.39 -14.77
CA ASP A 526 -9.78 -28.84 -14.93
C ASP A 526 -9.93 -29.56 -13.58
N LEU A 527 -10.56 -30.73 -13.62
CA LEU A 527 -10.64 -31.65 -12.48
C LEU A 527 -9.58 -32.74 -12.64
N LEU A 528 -8.54 -32.69 -11.83
CA LEU A 528 -7.48 -33.69 -11.82
C LEU A 528 -7.99 -34.95 -11.11
N LEU A 529 -7.88 -36.10 -11.79
CA LEU A 529 -8.45 -37.37 -11.33
C LEU A 529 -7.38 -38.34 -10.87
N LYS A 530 -6.29 -38.48 -11.63
CA LYS A 530 -5.23 -39.47 -11.36
C LYS A 530 -3.91 -39.02 -11.98
N LEU A 531 -2.81 -39.19 -11.25
CA LEU A 531 -1.45 -38.96 -11.74
C LEU A 531 -0.60 -40.21 -11.47
N GLY A 532 -0.14 -40.85 -12.55
CA GLY A 532 0.53 -42.14 -12.47
C GLY A 532 -0.38 -43.20 -11.83
N ALA A 533 0.05 -43.77 -10.70
CA ALA A 533 -0.74 -44.72 -9.93
C ALA A 533 -1.68 -44.07 -8.90
N VAL A 534 -1.49 -42.79 -8.59
CA VAL A 534 -2.16 -42.11 -7.47
C VAL A 534 -3.43 -41.42 -7.93
N ARG A 535 -4.55 -41.71 -7.25
CA ARG A 535 -5.82 -40.98 -7.43
C ARG A 535 -5.74 -39.65 -6.68
N LEU A 536 -6.13 -38.56 -7.33
CA LEU A 536 -6.02 -37.22 -6.78
C LEU A 536 -7.34 -36.80 -6.13
N ARG A 537 -7.35 -36.64 -4.81
CA ARG A 537 -8.48 -36.16 -4.00
C ARG A 537 -8.17 -34.87 -3.25
N SER A 538 -6.88 -34.59 -3.05
CA SER A 538 -6.35 -33.40 -2.41
C SER A 538 -5.05 -32.96 -3.09
N ALA A 539 -4.61 -31.72 -2.84
CA ALA A 539 -3.33 -31.23 -3.34
C ALA A 539 -2.15 -32.11 -2.89
N ALA A 540 -2.19 -32.66 -1.67
CA ALA A 540 -1.14 -33.54 -1.12
C ALA A 540 -0.98 -34.87 -1.87
N ASP A 541 -1.98 -35.28 -2.65
CA ASP A 541 -1.88 -36.48 -3.49
C ASP A 541 -0.94 -36.27 -4.68
N ILE A 542 -0.75 -35.02 -5.12
CA ILE A 542 0.26 -34.69 -6.16
C ILE A 542 1.65 -34.93 -5.60
N ASP A 543 1.95 -34.41 -4.41
CA ASP A 543 3.23 -34.65 -3.74
C ASP A 543 3.45 -36.16 -3.55
N THR A 544 2.40 -36.89 -3.17
CA THR A 544 2.45 -38.34 -3.04
C THR A 544 2.73 -39.05 -4.37
N ALA A 545 2.16 -38.59 -5.48
CA ALA A 545 2.45 -39.11 -6.81
C ALA A 545 3.90 -38.82 -7.23
N LEU A 546 4.46 -37.68 -6.82
CA LEU A 546 5.82 -37.26 -7.17
C LEU A 546 6.90 -37.87 -6.29
N LYS A 547 6.58 -38.35 -5.06
CA LYS A 547 7.54 -38.99 -4.14
C LYS A 547 8.36 -40.13 -4.76
N ALA A 548 7.76 -40.87 -5.70
CA ALA A 548 8.41 -42.01 -6.36
C ALA A 548 8.92 -41.67 -7.78
N ALA A 549 8.72 -40.43 -8.24
CA ALA A 549 9.14 -39.99 -9.56
C ALA A 549 10.47 -39.25 -9.48
N GLN A 550 11.24 -39.31 -10.57
CA GLN A 550 12.46 -38.54 -10.77
C GLN A 550 12.28 -37.54 -11.93
N PRO A 551 13.05 -36.44 -11.94
CA PRO A 551 13.15 -35.58 -13.12
C PRO A 551 13.44 -36.39 -14.39
N GLY A 552 12.63 -36.21 -15.42
CA GLY A 552 12.66 -36.96 -16.68
C GLY A 552 11.62 -38.08 -16.79
N ASP A 553 11.04 -38.54 -15.67
CA ASP A 553 9.98 -39.54 -15.69
C ASP A 553 8.73 -39.04 -16.41
N VAL A 554 8.00 -39.97 -17.03
CA VAL A 554 6.74 -39.67 -17.70
C VAL A 554 5.59 -40.34 -16.95
N LEU A 555 4.67 -39.53 -16.43
CA LEU A 555 3.49 -39.99 -15.71
C LEU A 555 2.25 -39.81 -16.60
N ALA A 556 1.32 -40.76 -16.56
CA ALA A 556 0.00 -40.57 -17.16
C ALA A 556 -0.87 -39.71 -16.24
N LEU A 557 -1.37 -38.59 -16.74
CA LEU A 557 -2.30 -37.70 -16.05
C LEU A 557 -3.70 -37.87 -16.64
N GLN A 558 -4.66 -38.24 -15.80
CA GLN A 558 -6.08 -38.26 -16.11
C GLN A 558 -6.73 -37.03 -15.49
N TYR A 559 -7.45 -36.27 -16.32
CA TYR A 559 -8.21 -35.11 -15.89
C TYR A 559 -9.54 -35.05 -16.64
N ARG A 560 -10.50 -34.33 -16.07
CA ARG A 560 -11.76 -34.03 -16.71
C ARG A 560 -11.86 -32.53 -16.96
N ARG A 561 -12.13 -32.16 -18.20
CA ARG A 561 -12.44 -30.80 -18.61
C ARG A 561 -13.90 -30.76 -19.03
N PHE A 562 -14.69 -29.97 -18.32
CA PHE A 562 -16.15 -29.99 -18.47
C PHE A 562 -16.70 -31.42 -18.27
N ASP A 563 -17.32 -32.00 -19.29
CA ASP A 563 -17.92 -33.34 -19.29
C ASP A 563 -17.01 -34.40 -19.94
N ARG A 564 -15.78 -34.06 -20.33
CA ARG A 564 -14.87 -34.96 -21.05
C ARG A 564 -13.66 -35.34 -20.23
N GLU A 565 -13.39 -36.64 -20.18
CA GLU A 565 -12.16 -37.16 -19.61
C GLU A 565 -11.05 -37.21 -20.66
N HIS A 566 -9.86 -36.83 -20.22
CA HIS A 566 -8.64 -36.77 -21.01
C HIS A 566 -7.55 -37.56 -20.29
N THR A 567 -6.69 -38.21 -21.05
CA THR A 567 -5.44 -38.79 -20.55
C THR A 567 -4.30 -38.22 -21.37
N VAL A 568 -3.32 -37.63 -20.68
CA VAL A 568 -2.13 -37.04 -21.29
C VAL A 568 -0.89 -37.54 -20.57
N ASN A 569 0.26 -37.52 -21.24
CA ASN A 569 1.54 -37.79 -20.61
C ASN A 569 2.14 -36.47 -20.11
N ILE A 570 2.60 -36.46 -18.87
CA ILE A 570 3.30 -35.33 -18.27
C ILE A 570 4.73 -35.76 -17.91
N THR A 571 5.71 -34.99 -18.39
CA THR A 571 7.13 -35.23 -18.08
C THR A 571 7.52 -34.44 -16.84
N VAL A 572 7.97 -35.14 -15.82
CA VAL A 572 8.44 -34.57 -14.55
C VAL A 572 9.72 -33.78 -14.79
N ALA A 573 9.81 -32.57 -14.22
CA ALA A 573 11.01 -31.75 -14.26
C ALA A 573 11.69 -31.70 -12.88
N ALA A 574 12.93 -31.20 -12.84
CA ALA A 574 13.58 -30.86 -11.58
C ALA A 574 13.03 -29.54 -11.03
N ASP A 575 12.85 -29.44 -9.71
CA ASP A 575 12.35 -28.23 -9.05
C ASP A 575 13.32 -27.05 -9.27
N PRO A 576 12.92 -25.96 -9.96
CA PRO A 576 13.81 -24.82 -10.22
C PRO A 576 14.06 -23.94 -9.00
N ALA A 577 13.54 -24.28 -7.81
CA ALA A 577 13.78 -23.56 -6.57
C ALA A 577 15.27 -23.40 -6.27
N LEU A 578 15.67 -22.15 -6.01
CA LEU A 578 17.00 -21.78 -5.57
C LEU A 578 17.01 -21.57 -4.06
N LYS A 579 18.08 -22.01 -3.41
CA LYS A 579 18.37 -21.80 -2.01
C LYS A 579 19.51 -20.81 -1.82
N LEU A 580 19.28 -19.81 -0.97
CA LEU A 580 20.29 -18.87 -0.51
C LEU A 580 20.83 -19.36 0.84
N SER A 581 22.15 -19.44 0.99
CA SER A 581 22.77 -19.96 2.22
C SER A 581 24.09 -19.29 2.54
N LEU A 582 24.51 -19.37 3.80
CA LEU A 582 25.78 -18.83 4.25
C LEU A 582 26.97 -19.67 3.73
N ASP A 583 27.93 -19.03 3.08
CA ASP A 583 29.21 -19.68 2.77
C ASP A 583 30.11 -19.69 4.02
N LYS A 584 30.27 -20.86 4.62
CA LYS A 584 31.13 -21.06 5.81
C LYS A 584 32.63 -20.87 5.52
N LYS A 585 33.02 -20.84 4.24
CA LYS A 585 34.40 -20.64 3.78
C LYS A 585 34.60 -19.23 3.18
N ALA A 586 33.64 -18.34 3.34
CA ALA A 586 33.69 -16.99 2.81
C ALA A 586 34.96 -16.24 3.24
N SER A 587 35.56 -15.49 2.32
CA SER A 587 36.69 -14.62 2.61
C SER A 587 36.33 -13.56 3.67
N ARG A 588 37.32 -13.08 4.42
CA ARG A 588 37.12 -11.95 5.36
C ARG A 588 36.56 -10.70 4.67
N ALA A 589 36.93 -10.45 3.42
CA ALA A 589 36.43 -9.33 2.64
C ALA A 589 34.94 -9.48 2.33
N SER A 590 34.51 -10.68 1.94
CA SER A 590 33.10 -10.99 1.69
C SER A 590 32.25 -10.87 2.96
N ILE A 591 32.74 -11.39 4.09
CA ILE A 591 32.08 -11.24 5.40
C ILE A 591 31.93 -9.76 5.75
N LYS A 592 33.00 -8.98 5.64
CA LYS A 592 32.96 -7.53 5.92
C LYS A 592 31.93 -6.79 5.05
N ARG A 593 31.82 -7.15 3.76
CA ARG A 593 30.80 -6.55 2.87
C ARG A 593 29.39 -6.93 3.28
N ARG A 594 29.13 -8.20 3.61
CA ARG A 594 27.83 -8.65 4.11
C ARG A 594 27.46 -7.97 5.42
N ASP A 595 28.41 -7.83 6.35
CA ASP A 595 28.16 -7.17 7.63
C ASP A 595 27.87 -5.66 7.43
N ALA A 596 28.52 -5.01 6.45
CA ALA A 596 28.20 -3.64 6.06
C ALA A 596 26.82 -3.50 5.38
N TRP A 597 26.35 -4.56 4.73
CA TRP A 597 25.01 -4.61 4.12
C TRP A 597 23.92 -4.84 5.17
N LEU A 598 24.07 -5.87 6.00
CA LEU A 598 23.02 -6.37 6.90
C LEU A 598 23.11 -5.84 8.34
N GLY A 599 24.23 -5.23 8.72
CA GLY A 599 24.46 -4.69 10.05
C GLY A 599 23.65 -3.43 10.32
N ALA A 600 23.35 -3.20 11.60
CA ALA A 600 22.69 -1.99 12.08
C ALA A 600 23.42 -0.73 11.59
N LYS A 601 22.65 0.27 11.15
CA LYS A 601 23.17 1.61 10.90
C LYS A 601 23.31 2.36 12.23
N GLN A 602 24.40 3.12 12.34
CA GLN A 602 24.74 3.91 13.53
C GLN A 602 24.07 5.27 13.49
#